data_AF-A0A8J7SW87-F1
#
_entry.id   AF-A0A8J7SW87-F1
#
_cell.length_a   1.000
_cell.length_b   1.000
_cell.length_c   1.000
_cell.angle_alpha   90.00
_cell.angle_beta   90.00
_cell.angle_gamma   90.00
#
_symmetry.space_group_name_H-M   'P 1'
#
loop_
_entity.id
_entity.type
_entity.pdbx_description
1 polymer ?
#
loop_
_entity_poly.entity_id
_entity_poly.type
_entity_poly.pdbx_seq_one_letter_code
_entity_poly.pdbx_strand_id
1 'polypeptide(L)'
;LPAKHRAAVGALIDAIGRGALLDAQEKYVALFDLGRGCSLHLFEHVYGDSRERGQAMVALADRYRAAGLAVSANELPDYLPLVLEYISVAPPAEAKGLLAEIAHVVEALGERLAKRESPYAAVMAALGALAGKRLHSTADLVTIDDDDSPEALDRAWEEAAVTFGPENAPQNGGCDRAAAIVSRMNQGS
;
A
#
# COMPACT_ATOMS: atom_id res chain seq x y z
N LEU A 1 1.15 -23.38 7.93
CA LEU A 1 0.04 -22.58 8.50
C LEU A 1 -0.79 -23.44 9.47
N PRO A 2 -1.07 -22.99 10.71
CA PRO A 2 -1.92 -23.73 11.67
C PRO A 2 -3.37 -23.95 11.18
N ALA A 3 -4.04 -25.00 11.68
CA ALA A 3 -5.38 -25.39 11.23
C ALA A 3 -6.45 -24.28 11.42
N LYS A 4 -6.38 -23.54 12.54
CA LYS A 4 -7.27 -22.40 12.82
C LYS A 4 -7.24 -21.34 11.72
N HIS A 5 -6.05 -20.95 11.27
CA HIS A 5 -5.90 -19.93 10.21
C HIS A 5 -6.40 -20.45 8.86
N ARG A 6 -6.13 -21.71 8.52
CA ARG A 6 -6.69 -22.32 7.29
C ARG A 6 -8.22 -22.32 7.29
N ALA A 7 -8.84 -22.69 8.43
CA ALA A 7 -10.29 -22.70 8.55
C ALA A 7 -10.88 -21.28 8.42
N ALA A 8 -10.26 -20.28 9.04
CA ALA A 8 -10.72 -18.90 8.97
C ALA A 8 -10.62 -18.32 7.54
N VAL A 9 -9.50 -18.56 6.84
CA VAL A 9 -9.35 -18.15 5.44
C VAL A 9 -10.33 -18.92 4.54
N GLY A 10 -10.53 -20.21 4.78
CA GLY A 10 -11.53 -21.01 4.07
C GLY A 10 -12.94 -20.45 4.23
N ALA A 11 -13.32 -20.04 5.44
CA ALA A 11 -14.62 -19.42 5.72
C ALA A 11 -14.81 -18.09 4.97
N LEU A 12 -13.75 -17.27 4.84
CA LEU A 12 -13.78 -16.06 4.03
C LEU A 12 -13.98 -16.36 2.54
N ILE A 13 -13.21 -17.30 1.99
CA ILE A 13 -13.32 -17.71 0.57
C ILE A 13 -14.74 -18.19 0.29
N ASP A 14 -15.28 -19.02 1.16
CA ASP A 14 -16.63 -19.54 1.12
C ASP A 14 -17.71 -18.43 1.19
N ALA A 15 -17.51 -17.43 2.05
CA ALA A 15 -18.43 -16.30 2.18
C ALA A 15 -18.45 -15.44 0.92
N ILE A 16 -17.28 -15.16 0.33
CA ILE A 16 -17.16 -14.43 -0.94
C ILE A 16 -17.80 -15.25 -2.07
N GLY A 17 -17.47 -16.54 -2.18
CA GLY A 17 -17.93 -17.40 -3.27
C GLY A 17 -19.43 -17.71 -3.26
N ARG A 18 -20.10 -17.57 -2.11
CA ARG A 18 -21.56 -17.74 -1.99
C ARG A 18 -22.35 -16.42 -2.08
N GLY A 19 -21.68 -15.28 -1.91
CA GLY A 19 -22.31 -13.97 -1.95
C GLY A 19 -22.61 -13.49 -3.38
N ALA A 20 -23.36 -12.39 -3.49
CA ALA A 20 -23.49 -11.69 -4.75
C ALA A 20 -22.15 -11.00 -5.09
N LEU A 21 -21.75 -11.05 -6.36
CA LEU A 21 -20.48 -10.48 -6.82
C LEU A 21 -20.38 -8.98 -6.51
N LEU A 22 -21.46 -8.23 -6.77
CA LEU A 22 -21.50 -6.78 -6.54
C LEU A 22 -21.31 -6.46 -5.05
N ASP A 23 -21.99 -7.18 -4.15
CA ASP A 23 -21.81 -7.00 -2.70
C ASP A 23 -20.37 -7.29 -2.26
N ALA A 24 -19.71 -8.27 -2.87
CA ALA A 24 -18.33 -8.60 -2.57
C ALA A 24 -17.37 -7.49 -3.06
N GLN A 25 -17.61 -6.97 -4.26
CA GLN A 25 -16.84 -5.86 -4.84
C GLN A 25 -17.02 -4.56 -4.05
N GLU A 26 -18.26 -4.22 -3.69
CA GLU A 26 -18.57 -3.04 -2.87
C GLU A 26 -17.85 -3.10 -1.53
N LYS A 27 -17.93 -4.23 -0.82
CA LYS A 27 -17.22 -4.42 0.45
C LYS A 27 -15.71 -4.33 0.30
N TYR A 28 -15.17 -4.86 -0.80
CA TYR A 28 -13.73 -4.79 -1.07
C TYR A 28 -13.28 -3.34 -1.27
N VAL A 29 -13.95 -2.61 -2.16
CA VAL A 29 -13.63 -1.21 -2.46
C VAL A 29 -13.77 -0.35 -1.20
N ALA A 30 -14.86 -0.53 -0.45
CA ALA A 30 -15.10 0.21 0.79
C ALA A 30 -14.01 -0.02 1.85
N LEU A 31 -13.43 -1.22 1.89
CA LEU A 31 -12.36 -1.55 2.83
C LEU A 31 -10.98 -1.09 2.36
N PHE A 32 -10.64 -1.31 1.10
CA PHE A 32 -9.25 -1.25 0.65
C PHE A 32 -8.93 -0.04 -0.23
N ASP A 33 -9.93 0.56 -0.89
CA ASP A 33 -9.69 1.51 -1.98
C ASP A 33 -10.19 2.94 -1.68
N LEU A 34 -11.14 3.11 -0.74
CA LEU A 34 -11.67 4.44 -0.41
C LEU A 34 -10.78 5.23 0.56
N GLY A 35 -10.20 4.54 1.54
CA GLY A 35 -9.47 5.14 2.64
C GLY A 35 -8.03 4.62 2.76
N ARG A 36 -7.17 5.42 3.38
CA ARG A 36 -5.77 5.08 3.65
C ARG A 36 -5.64 4.04 4.77
N GLY A 37 -6.66 3.98 5.65
CA GLY A 37 -6.70 3.15 6.84
C GLY A 37 -6.48 1.67 6.58
N CYS A 38 -7.03 1.10 5.51
CA CYS A 38 -6.85 -0.31 5.19
C CYS A 38 -6.22 -0.57 3.81
N SER A 39 -5.73 0.48 3.13
CA SER A 39 -5.05 0.40 1.83
C SER A 39 -4.07 -0.79 1.74
N LEU A 40 -4.09 -1.51 0.63
CA LEU A 40 -3.18 -2.63 0.39
C LEU A 40 -1.82 -2.21 -0.19
N HIS A 41 -1.54 -0.91 -0.29
CA HIS A 41 -0.25 -0.37 -0.69
C HIS A 41 0.70 -0.27 0.49
N LEU A 42 1.63 -1.23 0.60
CA LEU A 42 2.48 -1.38 1.78
C LEU A 42 3.28 -0.13 2.12
N PHE A 43 3.78 0.59 1.12
CA PHE A 43 4.64 1.75 1.33
C PHE A 43 3.87 2.98 1.77
N GLU A 44 2.57 3.02 1.59
CA GLU A 44 1.74 4.07 2.16
C GLU A 44 1.78 4.05 3.70
N HIS A 45 1.82 2.86 4.30
CA HIS A 45 1.87 2.69 5.75
C HIS A 45 3.27 2.98 6.34
N VAL A 46 4.32 2.84 5.54
CA VAL A 46 5.71 3.00 5.99
C VAL A 46 6.25 4.40 5.70
N TYR A 47 5.94 4.94 4.52
CA TYR A 47 6.53 6.19 4.02
C TYR A 47 5.49 7.31 3.83
N GLY A 48 4.19 6.99 3.75
CA GLY A 48 3.18 7.97 3.36
C GLY A 48 3.55 8.66 2.04
N ASP A 49 3.58 9.99 2.04
CA ASP A 49 3.90 10.81 0.86
C ASP A 49 5.39 11.17 0.75
N SER A 50 6.26 10.52 1.52
CA SER A 50 7.67 10.86 1.56
C SER A 50 8.39 10.51 0.24
N ARG A 51 9.51 11.19 -0.03
CA ARG A 51 10.31 10.95 -1.24
C ARG A 51 10.94 9.56 -1.25
N GLU A 52 11.22 9.01 -0.08
CA GLU A 52 11.75 7.68 0.15
C GLU A 52 10.83 6.60 -0.44
N ARG A 53 9.50 6.84 -0.49
CA ARG A 53 8.53 5.95 -1.14
C ARG A 53 8.93 5.66 -2.59
N GLY A 54 9.32 6.69 -3.34
CA GLY A 54 9.71 6.54 -4.75
C GLY A 54 10.94 5.65 -4.93
N GLN A 55 11.93 5.78 -4.05
CA GLN A 55 13.13 4.94 -4.08
C GLN A 55 12.82 3.48 -3.72
N ALA A 56 11.95 3.27 -2.71
CA ALA A 56 11.49 1.95 -2.33
C ALA A 56 10.73 1.25 -3.47
N MET A 57 9.88 1.97 -4.22
CA MET A 57 9.17 1.44 -5.39
C MET A 57 10.13 0.95 -6.47
N VAL A 58 11.18 1.72 -6.77
CA VAL A 58 12.20 1.32 -7.76
C VAL A 58 12.93 0.06 -7.31
N ALA A 59 13.37 0.02 -6.05
CA ALA A 59 14.08 -1.14 -5.50
C ALA A 59 13.22 -2.42 -5.54
N LEU A 60 11.93 -2.32 -5.21
CA LEU A 60 11.01 -3.46 -5.26
C LEU A 60 10.73 -3.90 -6.70
N ALA A 61 10.59 -2.96 -7.64
CA ALA A 61 10.44 -3.28 -9.06
C ALA A 61 11.69 -3.97 -9.64
N ASP A 62 12.89 -3.54 -9.24
CA ASP A 62 14.14 -4.21 -9.63
C ASP A 62 14.22 -5.64 -9.10
N ARG A 63 13.75 -5.87 -7.87
CA ARG A 63 13.66 -7.20 -7.27
C ARG A 63 12.76 -8.14 -8.09
N TYR A 64 11.59 -7.67 -8.52
CA TYR A 64 10.72 -8.45 -9.42
C TYR A 64 11.40 -8.77 -10.76
N ARG A 65 12.06 -7.78 -11.37
CA ARG A 65 12.79 -7.97 -12.64
C ARG A 65 13.92 -8.99 -12.51
N ALA A 66 14.65 -8.95 -11.39
CA ALA A 66 15.71 -9.92 -11.12
C ALA A 66 15.20 -11.37 -11.01
N ALA A 67 13.93 -11.54 -10.62
CA ALA A 67 13.24 -12.82 -10.61
C ALA A 67 12.55 -13.17 -11.96
N GLY A 68 12.74 -12.36 -13.00
CA GLY A 68 12.12 -12.55 -14.31
C GLY A 68 10.64 -12.16 -14.38
N LEU A 69 10.15 -11.40 -13.40
CA LEU A 69 8.77 -10.93 -13.35
C LEU A 69 8.66 -9.48 -13.84
N ALA A 70 7.51 -9.13 -14.40
CA ALA A 70 7.19 -7.77 -14.84
C ALA A 70 5.88 -7.32 -14.19
N VAL A 71 5.91 -6.13 -13.58
CA VAL A 71 4.71 -5.49 -13.02
C VAL A 71 3.90 -4.89 -14.15
N SER A 72 2.58 -5.09 -14.13
CA SER A 72 1.68 -4.48 -15.12
C SER A 72 1.69 -2.96 -15.00
N ALA A 73 1.49 -2.25 -16.11
CA ALA A 73 1.55 -0.78 -16.13
C ALA A 73 0.48 -0.09 -15.27
N ASN A 74 -0.58 -0.79 -14.90
CA ASN A 74 -1.70 -0.28 -14.09
C ASN A 74 -1.59 -0.64 -12.59
N GLU A 75 -0.51 -1.28 -12.15
CA GLU A 75 -0.32 -1.68 -10.76
C GLU A 75 0.97 -1.08 -10.18
N LEU A 76 0.91 -0.73 -8.89
CA LEU A 76 2.11 -0.33 -8.15
C LEU A 76 2.82 -1.56 -7.59
N PRO A 77 4.17 -1.55 -7.52
CA PRO A 77 4.93 -2.73 -7.11
C PRO A 77 4.72 -3.12 -5.64
N ASP A 78 4.26 -2.19 -4.79
CA ASP A 78 4.04 -2.41 -3.36
C ASP A 78 2.62 -2.91 -3.02
N TYR A 79 1.78 -3.17 -4.03
CA TYR A 79 0.46 -3.73 -3.84
C TYR A 79 0.58 -5.13 -3.23
N LEU A 80 0.02 -5.33 -2.03
CA LEU A 80 0.22 -6.54 -1.25
C LEU A 80 -0.10 -7.83 -2.03
N PRO A 81 -1.21 -7.95 -2.79
CA PRO A 81 -1.45 -9.13 -3.62
C PRO A 81 -0.34 -9.44 -4.63
N LEU A 82 0.25 -8.43 -5.26
CA LEU A 82 1.37 -8.60 -6.19
C LEU A 82 2.65 -9.03 -5.45
N VAL A 83 2.90 -8.45 -4.28
CA VAL A 83 3.99 -8.88 -3.39
C VAL A 83 3.82 -10.35 -3.00
N LEU A 84 2.60 -10.79 -2.67
CA LEU A 84 2.29 -12.17 -2.32
C LEU A 84 2.44 -13.13 -3.50
N GLU A 85 2.09 -12.70 -4.71
CA GLU A 85 2.34 -13.46 -5.94
C GLU A 85 3.84 -13.71 -6.12
N TYR A 86 4.66 -12.66 -5.97
CA TYR A 86 6.11 -12.82 -6.00
C TYR A 86 6.63 -13.76 -4.91
N ILE A 87 6.18 -13.61 -3.66
CA ILE A 87 6.56 -14.49 -2.55
C ILE A 87 6.23 -15.95 -2.84
N SER A 88 5.15 -16.22 -3.58
CA SER A 88 4.72 -17.58 -3.92
C SER A 88 5.67 -18.32 -4.85
N VAL A 89 6.45 -17.59 -5.66
CA VAL A 89 7.42 -18.16 -6.62
C VAL A 89 8.88 -17.92 -6.22
N ALA A 90 9.13 -17.06 -5.25
CA ALA A 90 10.47 -16.75 -4.76
C ALA A 90 11.10 -17.95 -4.00
N PRO A 91 12.45 -18.03 -3.95
CA PRO A 91 13.15 -19.01 -3.12
C PRO A 91 12.68 -18.93 -1.65
N PRO A 92 12.57 -20.06 -0.93
CA PRO A 92 11.98 -20.07 0.43
C PRO A 92 12.66 -19.16 1.45
N ALA A 93 13.98 -18.94 1.33
CA ALA A 93 14.70 -18.02 2.20
C ALA A 93 14.31 -16.56 1.93
N GLU A 94 14.16 -16.22 0.65
CA GLU A 94 13.77 -14.90 0.20
C GLU A 94 12.31 -14.59 0.54
N ALA A 95 11.41 -15.53 0.26
CA ALA A 95 10.00 -15.47 0.63
C ALA A 95 9.81 -15.20 2.13
N LYS A 96 10.55 -15.90 2.99
CA LYS A 96 10.55 -15.67 4.44
C LYS A 96 11.11 -14.30 4.83
N GLY A 97 12.18 -13.86 4.18
CA GLY A 97 12.77 -12.54 4.40
C GLY A 97 11.77 -11.43 4.11
N LEU A 98 11.16 -11.46 2.93
CA LEU A 98 10.18 -10.45 2.53
C LEU A 98 8.90 -10.50 3.37
N LEU A 99 8.40 -11.69 3.72
CA LEU A 99 7.27 -11.82 4.67
C LEU A 99 7.59 -11.20 6.04
N ALA A 100 8.82 -11.36 6.52
CA ALA A 100 9.25 -10.74 7.77
C ALA A 100 9.41 -9.21 7.63
N GLU A 101 9.93 -8.72 6.51
CA GLU A 101 10.03 -7.28 6.21
C GLU A 101 8.65 -6.61 6.29
N ILE A 102 7.62 -7.21 5.69
CA ILE A 102 6.27 -6.61 5.63
C ILE A 102 5.38 -6.93 6.84
N ALA A 103 5.86 -7.76 7.78
CA ALA A 103 5.03 -8.31 8.85
C ALA A 103 4.38 -7.24 9.73
N HIS A 104 5.09 -6.16 10.05
CA HIS A 104 4.57 -5.04 10.85
C HIS A 104 3.40 -4.33 10.16
N VAL A 105 3.45 -4.13 8.84
CA VAL A 105 2.34 -3.56 8.05
C VAL A 105 1.14 -4.52 8.07
N VAL A 106 1.40 -5.83 7.86
CA VAL A 106 0.37 -6.88 7.90
C VAL A 106 -0.31 -6.96 9.26
N GLU A 107 0.45 -6.85 10.36
CA GLU A 107 -0.09 -6.81 11.72
C GLU A 107 -0.99 -5.58 11.92
N ALA A 108 -0.53 -4.39 11.54
CA ALA A 108 -1.32 -3.17 11.65
C ALA A 108 -2.60 -3.18 10.79
N LEU A 109 -2.53 -3.73 9.57
CA LEU A 109 -3.73 -3.95 8.74
C LEU A 109 -4.68 -4.96 9.40
N GLY A 110 -4.15 -6.06 9.95
CA GLY A 110 -4.92 -7.06 10.66
C GLY A 110 -5.67 -6.48 11.87
N GLU A 111 -5.03 -5.61 12.65
CA GLU A 111 -5.66 -4.91 13.77
C GLU A 111 -6.79 -3.98 13.32
N ARG A 112 -6.55 -3.16 12.29
CA ARG A 112 -7.56 -2.24 11.73
C ARG A 112 -8.76 -2.97 11.13
N LEU A 113 -8.53 -4.08 10.42
CA LEU A 113 -9.58 -4.95 9.91
C LEU A 113 -10.35 -5.67 11.03
N ALA A 114 -9.67 -6.09 12.10
CA ALA A 114 -10.31 -6.72 13.24
C ALA A 114 -11.21 -5.74 14.02
N LYS A 115 -10.77 -4.48 14.20
CA LYS A 115 -11.60 -3.41 14.80
C LYS A 115 -12.88 -3.16 14.01
N ARG A 116 -12.82 -3.31 12.68
CA ARG A 116 -13.96 -3.22 11.75
C ARG A 116 -14.78 -4.51 11.65
N GLU A 117 -14.46 -5.53 12.44
CA GLU A 117 -15.07 -6.87 12.38
C GLU A 117 -15.02 -7.51 10.97
N SER A 118 -14.03 -7.13 10.17
CA SER A 118 -13.91 -7.59 8.79
C SER A 118 -13.36 -9.02 8.72
N PRO A 119 -13.98 -9.93 7.95
CA PRO A 119 -13.49 -11.30 7.80
C PRO A 119 -12.14 -11.36 7.07
N TYR A 120 -11.73 -10.29 6.37
CA TYR A 120 -10.41 -10.17 5.76
C TYR A 120 -9.27 -10.14 6.78
N ALA A 121 -9.54 -9.83 8.06
CA ALA A 121 -8.56 -9.95 9.14
C ALA A 121 -7.97 -11.37 9.24
N ALA A 122 -8.72 -12.40 8.81
CA ALA A 122 -8.25 -13.78 8.77
C ALA A 122 -7.03 -13.97 7.84
N VAL A 123 -6.98 -13.23 6.73
CA VAL A 123 -5.86 -13.27 5.78
C VAL A 123 -4.61 -12.67 6.42
N MET A 124 -4.74 -11.49 7.02
CA MET A 124 -3.61 -10.83 7.70
C MET A 124 -3.08 -11.68 8.86
N ALA A 125 -3.97 -12.29 9.65
CA ALA A 125 -3.58 -13.22 10.70
C ALA A 125 -2.85 -14.46 10.15
N ALA A 126 -3.25 -14.97 8.99
CA ALA A 126 -2.57 -16.10 8.34
C ALA A 126 -1.18 -15.70 7.82
N LEU A 127 -1.05 -14.52 7.22
CA LEU A 127 0.21 -13.96 6.76
C LEU A 127 1.18 -13.72 7.93
N GLY A 128 0.72 -13.12 9.03
CA GLY A 128 1.51 -12.96 10.25
C GLY A 128 1.99 -14.30 10.82
N ALA A 129 1.12 -15.32 10.82
CA ALA A 129 1.50 -16.67 11.23
C ALA A 129 2.55 -17.33 10.31
N LEU A 130 2.60 -16.95 9.02
CA LEU A 130 3.60 -17.42 8.06
C LEU A 130 4.93 -16.65 8.17
N ALA A 131 4.87 -15.35 8.45
CA ALA A 131 6.05 -14.51 8.72
C ALA A 131 6.79 -14.99 9.99
N GLY A 132 6.07 -15.59 10.94
CA GLY A 132 6.60 -16.18 12.15
C GLY A 132 6.66 -15.18 13.32
N LYS A 133 6.95 -15.69 14.52
CA LYS A 133 7.01 -14.87 15.73
C LYS A 133 8.30 -14.07 15.78
N ARG A 134 8.30 -12.89 15.18
CA ARG A 134 9.20 -11.81 15.57
C ARG A 134 8.31 -10.71 16.14
N LEU A 135 8.70 -10.15 17.28
CA LEU A 135 8.03 -8.94 17.78
C LEU A 135 8.41 -7.85 16.81
N HIS A 136 7.48 -7.42 15.97
CA HIS A 136 7.67 -6.24 15.15
C HIS A 136 7.03 -5.07 15.87
N SER A 137 7.77 -3.96 15.95
CA SER A 137 7.19 -2.71 16.44
C SER A 137 6.39 -2.10 15.30
N THR A 138 5.15 -1.69 15.57
CA THR A 138 4.37 -0.86 14.66
C THR A 138 4.76 0.61 14.73
N ALA A 139 5.73 0.98 15.59
CA ALA A 139 6.16 2.36 15.79
C ALA A 139 6.85 3.00 14.56
N ASP A 140 7.36 2.17 13.63
CA ASP A 140 7.98 2.66 12.39
C ASP A 140 6.94 2.97 11.29
N LEU A 141 5.65 2.70 11.54
CA LEU A 141 4.57 3.04 10.64
C LEU A 141 4.18 4.50 10.79
N VAL A 142 3.80 5.12 9.67
CA VAL A 142 3.18 6.43 9.67
C VAL A 142 1.84 6.35 10.40
N THR A 143 1.54 7.34 11.24
CA THR A 143 0.22 7.50 11.82
C THR A 143 -0.79 7.74 10.72
N ILE A 144 -1.71 6.80 10.55
CA ILE A 144 -2.82 6.90 9.60
C ILE A 144 -4.09 7.18 10.37
N ASP A 145 -4.84 8.19 9.93
CA ASP A 145 -6.23 8.35 10.33
C ASP A 145 -7.03 7.22 9.68
N ASP A 146 -7.60 6.36 10.51
CA ASP A 146 -8.41 5.21 10.09
C ASP A 146 -9.91 5.48 10.31
N ASP A 147 -10.33 6.74 10.38
CA ASP A 147 -11.72 7.16 10.24
C ASP A 147 -12.15 7.11 8.76
N ASP A 148 -12.88 6.06 8.41
CA ASP A 148 -13.46 5.88 7.06
C ASP A 148 -14.90 6.44 6.98
N SER A 149 -15.32 7.31 7.89
CA SER A 149 -16.64 7.98 7.78
C SER A 149 -16.71 8.80 6.49
N PRO A 150 -17.88 8.88 5.83
CA PRO A 150 -18.03 9.66 4.60
C PRO A 150 -17.50 11.09 4.74
N GLU A 151 -17.76 11.74 5.88
CA GLU A 151 -17.29 13.10 6.16
C GLU A 151 -15.77 13.21 6.35
N ALA A 152 -15.12 12.19 6.89
CA ALA A 152 -13.66 12.14 7.01
C ALA A 152 -12.99 11.87 5.66
N LEU A 153 -13.54 10.94 4.88
CA LEU A 153 -13.08 10.63 3.53
C LEU A 153 -13.22 11.85 2.61
N ASP A 154 -14.39 12.50 2.60
CA ASP A 154 -14.62 13.72 1.80
C ASP A 154 -13.58 14.80 2.14
N ARG A 155 -13.32 15.04 3.43
CA ARG A 155 -12.32 16.03 3.88
C ARG A 155 -10.91 15.69 3.44
N ALA A 156 -10.51 14.43 3.60
CA ALA A 156 -9.19 13.96 3.17
C ALA A 156 -8.97 14.11 1.66
N TRP A 157 -10.04 14.00 0.87
CA TRP A 157 -10.01 14.14 -0.58
C TRP A 157 -10.08 15.61 -1.02
N GLU A 158 -10.79 16.47 -0.29
CA GLU A 158 -10.87 17.92 -0.53
C GLU A 158 -9.55 18.64 -0.25
N GLU A 159 -8.81 18.24 0.80
CA GLU A 159 -7.52 18.83 1.18
C GLU A 159 -6.37 18.46 0.23
N ALA A 160 -6.56 17.49 -0.67
CA ALA A 160 -5.55 17.01 -1.61
C ALA A 160 -5.40 17.86 -2.89
N ALA A 161 -5.94 19.08 -2.94
CA ALA A 161 -5.75 19.99 -4.07
C ALA A 161 -4.29 20.47 -4.14
N VAL A 162 -3.51 19.94 -5.09
CA VAL A 162 -2.13 20.37 -5.33
C VAL A 162 -2.12 21.78 -5.92
N THR A 163 -1.64 22.76 -5.15
CA THR A 163 -1.35 24.11 -5.66
C THR A 163 -0.05 24.09 -6.45
N PHE A 164 -0.15 24.20 -7.77
CA PHE A 164 1.00 24.43 -8.65
C PHE A 164 1.34 25.93 -8.68
N GLY A 165 2.43 26.32 -8.01
CA GLY A 165 2.93 27.69 -7.98
C GLY A 165 4.47 27.75 -7.85
N PRO A 166 5.14 28.78 -8.41
CA PRO A 166 6.59 28.94 -8.33
C PRO A 166 7.12 29.02 -6.88
N GLU A 167 6.26 29.35 -5.91
CA GLU A 167 6.59 29.37 -4.48
C GLU A 167 6.92 27.99 -3.88
N ASN A 168 6.49 26.89 -4.50
CA ASN A 168 6.75 25.51 -4.04
C ASN A 168 7.93 24.84 -4.77
N ALA A 169 8.69 25.57 -5.59
CA ALA A 169 9.90 25.06 -6.22
C ALA A 169 11.03 24.89 -5.17
N PRO A 170 11.80 23.77 -5.20
CA PRO A 170 12.91 23.58 -4.28
C PRO A 170 13.95 24.69 -4.47
N GLN A 171 14.26 25.43 -3.41
CA GLN A 171 15.17 26.59 -3.44
C GLN A 171 16.62 26.25 -3.83
N ASN A 172 16.97 24.96 -3.93
CA ASN A 172 18.31 24.50 -4.29
C ASN A 172 18.30 23.33 -5.30
N GLY A 173 17.55 23.48 -6.39
CA GLY A 173 17.66 22.61 -7.57
C GLY A 173 17.81 23.48 -8.82
N GLY A 174 19.04 23.60 -9.32
CA GLY A 174 19.39 24.47 -10.45
C GLY A 174 18.42 24.32 -11.62
N CYS A 175 17.63 25.36 -11.87
CA CYS A 175 16.71 25.44 -13.00
C CYS A 175 16.98 26.69 -13.83
N ASP A 176 18.22 26.83 -14.32
CA ASP A 176 18.59 27.88 -15.28
C ASP A 176 17.78 27.79 -16.58
N ARG A 177 17.26 26.60 -16.92
CA ARG A 177 16.46 26.38 -18.13
C ARG A 177 15.05 26.96 -18.04
N ALA A 178 14.40 26.88 -16.88
CA ALA A 178 13.04 27.43 -16.72
C ALA A 178 13.08 28.96 -16.72
N ALA A 179 14.05 29.56 -16.01
CA ALA A 179 14.25 31.01 -16.01
C ALA A 179 14.57 31.56 -17.41
N ALA A 180 15.38 30.84 -18.20
CA ALA A 180 15.74 31.26 -19.56
C ALA A 180 14.59 31.20 -20.58
N ILE A 181 13.61 30.30 -20.37
CA ILE A 181 12.41 30.20 -21.22
C ILE A 181 11.47 31.38 -20.92
N VAL A 182 11.23 31.69 -19.65
CA VAL A 182 10.37 32.81 -19.23
C VAL A 182 10.94 34.15 -19.70
N SER A 183 12.26 34.35 -19.60
CA SER A 183 12.90 35.59 -20.06
C SER A 183 12.78 35.82 -21.57
N ARG A 184 12.70 34.76 -22.39
CA ARG A 184 12.49 34.90 -23.85
C ARG A 184 11.06 35.28 -24.20
N MET A 185 10.08 34.87 -23.40
CA MET A 185 8.67 35.21 -23.65
C MET A 185 8.38 36.69 -23.35
N ASN A 186 9.04 37.27 -22.32
CA ASN A 186 8.83 38.66 -21.92
C ASN A 186 9.59 39.69 -22.78
N GLN A 187 10.51 39.28 -23.66
CA GLN A 187 11.24 40.18 -24.56
C GLN A 187 10.64 40.25 -25.97
N GLY A 188 9.50 39.58 -26.20
CA GLY A 188 8.82 39.50 -27.49
C GLY A 188 7.46 40.18 -27.56
N SER A 189 7.14 41.12 -26.64
CA SER A 189 5.95 41.98 -26.71
C SER A 189 6.33 43.42 -27.02
#